data_AF-L8J3A3-F1
#
_entry.id   AF-L8J3A3-F1
#
_cell.length_a   1.000
_cell.length_b   1.000
_cell.length_c   1.000
_cell.angle_alpha   90.00
_cell.angle_beta   90.00
_cell.angle_gamma   90.00
#
_symmetry.space_group_name_H-M   'P 1'
#
loop_
_entity.id
_entity.type
_entity.pdbx_description
1 polymer ?
#
loop_
_entity_poly.entity_id
_entity_poly.type
_entity_poly.pdbx_seq_one_letter_code
_entity_poly.pdbx_strand_id
1 'polypeptide(L)' 'MKFLLILTITLLLAQVTPAMKCWNKLGRCRETCEQNEVFYIMCKNEAMCCVSPKHLPAR' A
#
# COMPACT_ATOMS: atom_id res chain seq x y z
N MET A 1 -6.45 -18.93 24.82
CA MET A 1 -5.65 -17.78 25.32
C MET A 1 -4.48 -17.40 24.39
N LYS A 2 -3.57 -18.32 24.03
CA LYS A 2 -2.38 -18.00 23.20
C LYS A 2 -2.70 -17.49 21.78
N PHE A 3 -3.69 -18.08 21.10
CA PHE A 3 -4.05 -17.71 19.73
C PHE A 3 -4.59 -16.28 19.57
N LEU A 4 -5.31 -15.77 20.58
CA LEU A 4 -5.83 -14.39 20.58
C LEU A 4 -4.68 -13.37 20.58
N LEU A 5 -3.63 -13.64 21.36
CA LEU A 5 -2.43 -12.79 21.41
C LEU A 5 -1.66 -12.78 20.08
N ILE A 6 -1.57 -13.93 19.41
CA ILE A 6 -0.88 -14.02 18.11
C ILE A 6 -1.65 -13.20 17.06
N LEU A 7 -2.98 -13.31 17.03
CA LEU A 7 -3.84 -12.59 16.09
C LEU A 7 -3.73 -11.07 16.25
N THR A 8 -3.74 -10.58 17.50
CA THR A 8 -3.62 -9.15 17.77
C THR A 8 -2.25 -8.61 17.36
N ILE A 9 -1.17 -9.34 17.61
CA ILE A 9 0.19 -8.96 17.19
C ILE A 9 0.29 -8.89 15.67
N THR A 10 -0.24 -9.86 14.93
CA THR A 10 -0.25 -9.83 13.45
C THR A 10 -1.08 -8.69 12.88
N LEU A 11 -2.25 -8.41 13.48
CA LEU A 11 -3.07 -7.28 13.04
C LEU A 11 -2.33 -5.97 13.27
N LEU A 12 -1.70 -5.77 14.44
CA LEU A 12 -0.92 -4.58 14.74
C LEU A 12 0.24 -4.38 13.74
N LEU A 13 0.97 -5.44 13.40
CA LEU A 13 2.10 -5.35 12.47
C LEU A 13 1.66 -4.89 11.06
N ALA A 14 0.52 -5.37 10.57
CA ALA A 14 -0.03 -4.97 9.27
C ALA A 14 -0.44 -3.48 9.22
N GLN A 15 -0.83 -2.88 10.35
CA GLN A 15 -1.17 -1.44 10.43
C GLN A 15 0.09 -0.57 10.48
N VAL A 16 1.17 -1.11 11.05
CA VAL A 16 2.38 -0.33 11.37
C VAL A 16 3.42 -0.39 10.25
N THR A 17 3.41 -1.40 9.37
CA THR A 17 4.30 -1.42 8.21
C THR A 17 4.01 -0.22 7.31
N PRO A 18 4.91 0.77 7.23
CA PRO A 18 4.68 1.94 6.41
C PRO A 18 4.77 1.49 4.96
N ALA A 19 3.65 1.60 4.23
CA ALA A 19 3.64 1.31 2.80
C ALA A 19 4.72 2.15 2.12
N MET A 20 5.64 1.50 1.42
CA MET A 20 6.77 2.15 0.76
C MET A 20 6.24 3.19 -0.22
N LYS A 21 6.67 4.45 -0.10
CA LYS A 21 6.18 5.52 -0.97
C LYS A 21 6.78 5.38 -2.36
N CYS A 22 5.98 5.68 -3.38
CA CYS A 22 6.39 5.69 -4.78
C CYS A 22 5.86 6.96 -5.47
N TRP A 23 6.19 7.15 -6.76
CA TRP A 23 5.73 8.27 -7.58
C TRP A 23 5.89 9.65 -6.90
N ASN A 24 7.13 10.07 -6.62
CA ASN A 24 7.42 11.33 -5.91
C ASN A 24 6.64 11.52 -4.59
N LYS A 25 6.38 10.42 -3.86
CA LYS A 25 5.61 10.37 -2.60
C LYS A 25 4.09 10.59 -2.76
N LEU A 26 3.58 10.62 -3.99
CA LEU A 26 2.14 10.73 -4.30
C LEU A 26 1.44 9.35 -4.35
N GLY A 27 2.22 8.26 -4.35
CA GLY A 27 1.72 6.89 -4.33
C GLY A 27 2.30 6.04 -3.20
N ARG A 28 1.74 4.84 -3.04
CA ARG A 28 2.17 3.80 -2.09
C ARG A 28 2.28 2.46 -2.80
N CYS A 29 3.34 1.72 -2.52
CA CYS A 29 3.52 0.34 -2.97
C CYS A 29 2.59 -0.58 -2.16
N ARG A 30 1.76 -1.37 -2.84
CA ARG A 30 0.80 -2.33 -2.26
C ARG A 30 0.72 -3.56 -3.15
N GLU A 31 0.34 -4.72 -2.60
CA GLU A 31 0.07 -5.91 -3.43
C GLU A 31 -1.14 -5.70 -4.35
N THR A 32 -2.12 -4.92 -3.89
CA THR A 32 -3.31 -4.56 -4.66
C THR A 32 -3.69 -3.12 -4.33
N CYS A 33 -4.10 -2.36 -5.35
CA CYS A 33 -4.56 -0.99 -5.17
C CYS A 33 -5.95 -0.94 -4.52
N GLU A 34 -6.19 0.09 -3.72
CA GLU A 34 -7.52 0.38 -3.22
C GLU A 34 -8.45 0.84 -4.35
N GLN A 35 -9.77 0.74 -4.17
CA GLN A 35 -10.76 1.11 -5.20
C GLN A 35 -10.63 2.56 -5.70
N ASN A 36 -10.04 3.45 -4.91
CA ASN A 36 -9.83 4.86 -5.23
C ASN A 36 -8.39 5.19 -5.69
N GLU A 37 -7.57 4.17 -5.90
CA GLU A 37 -6.20 4.27 -6.41
C GLU A 37 -6.11 3.55 -7.76
N VAL A 38 -5.19 3.97 -8.61
CA VAL A 38 -4.88 3.32 -9.88
C VAL A 38 -3.46 2.81 -9.88
N PHE A 39 -3.25 1.69 -10.58
CA PHE A 39 -1.92 1.17 -10.85
C PHE A 39 -1.17 2.14 -11.76
N TYR A 40 0.00 2.59 -11.32
CA TYR A 40 0.86 3.47 -12.11
C TYR A 40 2.11 2.76 -12.65
N ILE A 41 2.85 2.06 -11.77
CA ILE A 41 4.07 1.33 -12.12
C ILE A 41 4.35 0.22 -11.08
N MET A 42 5.23 -0.74 -11.39
CA MET A 42 5.73 -1.69 -10.39
C MET A 42 6.81 -1.07 -9.50
N CYS A 43 6.74 -1.40 -8.21
CA CYS A 43 7.77 -1.10 -7.22
C CYS A 43 8.91 -2.13 -7.27
N LYS A 44 10.03 -1.82 -6.60
CA LYS A 44 11.22 -2.70 -6.57
C LYS A 44 10.96 -4.07 -5.94
N ASN A 45 9.97 -4.16 -5.05
CA ASN A 45 9.55 -5.39 -4.39
C ASN A 45 8.40 -6.09 -5.15
N GLU A 46 8.23 -5.80 -6.45
CA GLU A 46 7.19 -6.38 -7.31
C GLU A 46 5.75 -6.03 -6.91
N ALA A 47 5.57 -5.15 -5.92
CA ALA A 47 4.28 -4.59 -5.55
C ALA A 47 3.82 -3.50 -6.54
N MET A 48 2.52 -3.25 -6.59
CA MET A 48 1.90 -2.18 -7.38
C MET A 48 2.12 -0.81 -6.73
N CYS A 49 2.66 0.15 -7.47
CA CYS A 49 2.60 1.56 -7.08
C CYS A 49 1.18 2.10 -7.35
N CYS A 50 0.43 2.26 -6.26
CA CYS A 50 -0.94 2.73 -6.28
C CYS A 50 -0.96 4.24 -6.02
N VAL A 51 -1.58 4.99 -6.94
CA VAL A 51 -1.63 6.46 -6.91
C VAL A 51 -3.08 6.90 -6.97
N SER A 52 -3.47 7.91 -6.18
CA SER A 52 -4.80 8.49 -6.33
C SER A 52 -4.92 9.20 -7.70
N PRO A 53 -6.00 8.96 -8.47
CA PRO A 53 -6.20 9.58 -9.78
C PRO A 53 -6.07 11.11 -9.78
N LYS A 54 -6.37 11.78 -8.66
CA LYS A 54 -6.27 13.23 -8.50
C LYS A 54 -4.84 13.78 -8.65
N HIS A 55 -3.83 12.92 -8.44
CA HIS A 55 -2.43 13.29 -8.57
C HIS A 55 -1.85 12.96 -9.96
N LEU A 56 -2.65 12.34 -10.83
CA LEU A 56 -2.26 12.08 -12.20
C LEU A 56 -2.68 13.27 -13.08
N PRO A 57 -1.90 13.61 -14.11
CA PRO A 57 -2.31 14.61 -15.06
C PRO A 57 -3.63 14.17 -15.72
N ALA A 58 -4.58 15.09 -15.83
CA ALA A 58 -5.75 14.88 -16.68
C ALA A 58 -5.26 14.68 -18.11
N ARG A 59 -5.56 13.51 -18.68
CA ARG A 59 -5.28 13.23 -20.09
C ARG A 59 -6.26 13.99 -20.97
#